data_AF-A0A077Z8D5-F1
#
_entry.id   AF-A0A077Z8D5-F1
#
_cell.length_a   1.000
_cell.length_b   1.000
_cell.length_c   1.000
_cell.angle_alpha   90.00
_cell.angle_beta   90.00
_cell.angle_gamma   90.00
#
_symmetry.space_group_name_H-M   'P 1'
#
loop_
_entity.id
_entity.type
_entity.pdbx_description
1 polymer ?
#
loop_
_entity_poly.entity_id
_entity_poly.type
_entity_poly.pdbx_seq_one_letter_code
_entity_poly.pdbx_strand_id
1 'polypeptide(L)'
;MSVENKRGTSAGDVSWDNWNEEEMQHRWELFTRFGNQAATEMTGKNFDKWLKDAGVLDTKGITTTMTGIAFSKVAGPRRKTLNYHETREVLVKVAEDRASKTHKSVQEELDRICERLSKLEGPTVNTATKTVAKGVVDRLTDVSKYTGSHKERFDVETGKGKGKAGREDIVEQSGYVSSYKNKGTYDKVHKKN
;
A
#
# COMPACT_ATOMS: atom_id res chain seq x y z
N MET A 1 -0.77 6.04 -39.01
CA MET A 1 -1.49 6.22 -37.73
C MET A 1 -0.60 7.08 -36.83
N SER A 2 -0.79 8.39 -36.86
CA SER A 2 -0.15 9.27 -35.87
C SER A 2 -0.84 9.05 -34.54
N VAL A 3 -0.11 8.54 -33.56
CA VAL A 3 -0.55 8.53 -32.18
C VAL A 3 -0.47 9.98 -31.71
N GLU A 4 -1.58 10.69 -31.77
CA GLU A 4 -1.72 12.01 -31.15
C GLU A 4 -1.44 11.82 -29.65
N ASN A 5 -0.20 12.11 -29.24
CA ASN A 5 0.15 12.24 -27.84
C ASN A 5 -0.66 13.43 -27.31
N LYS A 6 -1.85 13.15 -26.75
CA LYS A 6 -2.65 14.17 -26.06
C LYS A 6 -1.70 14.82 -25.05
N ARG A 7 -1.28 16.05 -25.34
CA ARG A 7 -0.58 16.90 -24.38
C ARG A 7 -1.56 17.07 -23.22
N GLY A 8 -1.33 16.33 -22.13
CA GLY A 8 -2.13 16.48 -20.93
C GLY A 8 -2.01 17.91 -20.42
N THR A 9 -3.05 18.38 -19.74
CA THR A 9 -3.07 19.72 -19.14
C THR A 9 -1.92 19.83 -18.14
N SER A 10 -1.03 20.80 -18.35
CA SER A 10 0.06 21.12 -17.43
C SER A 10 -0.38 22.16 -16.40
N ALA A 11 0.39 22.35 -15.34
CA ALA A 11 0.12 23.38 -14.33
C ALA A 11 0.15 24.80 -14.90
N GLY A 12 0.77 25.01 -16.07
CA GLY A 12 0.77 26.29 -16.78
C GLY A 12 -0.49 26.55 -17.62
N ASP A 13 -1.33 25.54 -17.87
CA ASP A 13 -2.52 25.66 -18.71
C ASP A 13 -3.80 25.98 -17.91
N VAL A 14 -3.69 26.09 -16.59
CA VAL A 14 -4.81 26.29 -15.66
C VAL A 14 -4.63 27.57 -14.84
N SER A 15 -5.74 28.17 -14.43
CA SER A 15 -5.73 29.32 -13.53
C SER A 15 -5.61 28.87 -12.08
N TRP A 16 -4.83 29.60 -11.30
CA TRP A 16 -4.57 29.33 -9.88
C TRP A 16 -5.11 30.46 -8.99
N ASP A 17 -6.29 31.00 -9.33
CA ASP A 17 -6.86 32.17 -8.66
C ASP A 17 -7.12 31.95 -7.15
N ASN A 18 -7.41 30.72 -6.75
CA ASN A 18 -7.67 30.33 -5.36
C ASN A 18 -6.44 29.75 -4.63
N TRP A 19 -5.24 29.96 -5.18
CA TRP A 19 -4.00 29.38 -4.67
C TRP A 19 -3.05 30.48 -4.22
N ASN A 20 -3.07 30.78 -2.92
CA ASN A 20 -2.05 31.64 -2.33
C ASN A 20 -0.72 30.85 -2.25
N GLU A 21 0.22 31.18 -3.12
CA GLU A 21 1.50 30.45 -3.28
C GLU A 21 2.24 30.33 -1.94
N GLU A 22 2.31 31.41 -1.14
CA GLU A 22 3.04 31.42 0.14
C GLU A 22 2.39 30.50 1.18
N GLU A 23 1.07 30.61 1.35
CA GLU A 23 0.34 29.76 2.30
C GLU A 23 0.36 28.30 1.88
N MET A 24 0.20 28.03 0.58
CA MET A 24 0.18 26.68 0.05
C MET A 24 1.55 26.04 0.12
N GLN A 25 2.61 26.79 -0.14
CA GLN A 25 3.97 26.32 0.06
C GLN A 25 4.22 26.02 1.54
N HIS A 26 3.82 26.89 2.46
CA HIS A 26 3.96 26.65 3.89
C HIS A 26 3.24 25.37 4.33
N ARG A 27 1.98 25.18 3.92
CA ARG A 27 1.20 23.97 4.22
C ARG A 27 1.86 22.74 3.61
N TRP A 28 2.30 22.81 2.36
CA TRP A 28 3.02 21.74 1.69
C TRP A 28 4.30 21.35 2.44
N GLU A 29 5.05 22.31 2.97
CA GLU A 29 6.23 22.06 3.81
C GLU A 29 5.88 21.34 5.11
N LEU A 30 4.79 21.71 5.78
CA LEU A 30 4.31 21.02 6.99
C LEU A 30 4.00 19.55 6.73
N PHE A 31 3.32 19.24 5.62
CA PHE A 31 3.05 17.85 5.22
C PHE A 31 4.32 17.13 4.75
N THR A 32 5.24 17.83 4.10
CA THR A 32 6.52 17.27 3.67
C THR A 32 7.36 16.82 4.85
N ARG A 33 7.45 17.67 5.89
CA ARG A 33 8.20 17.38 7.13
C ARG A 33 7.47 16.46 8.09
N PHE A 34 6.22 16.09 7.81
CA PHE A 34 5.45 15.19 8.64
C PHE A 34 6.09 13.80 8.70
N GLY A 35 6.56 13.41 9.89
CA GLY A 35 7.26 12.15 10.14
C GLY A 35 8.76 12.15 9.78
N ASN A 36 9.28 13.19 9.11
CA ASN A 36 10.71 13.39 8.86
C ASN A 36 11.01 14.89 8.73
N GLN A 37 11.52 15.51 9.80
CA GLN A 37 11.78 16.95 9.84
C GLN A 37 12.84 17.44 8.85
N ALA A 38 13.72 16.54 8.38
CA ALA A 38 14.76 16.86 7.40
C ALA A 38 14.29 16.72 5.93
N ALA A 39 13.02 16.34 5.69
CA ALA A 39 12.52 16.16 4.34
C ALA A 39 12.34 17.49 3.60
N THR A 40 12.87 17.56 2.38
CA THR A 40 12.70 18.68 1.45
C THR A 40 11.71 18.37 0.33
N GLU A 41 11.35 17.10 0.13
CA GLU A 41 10.44 16.65 -0.90
C GLU A 41 9.33 15.77 -0.29
N MET A 42 8.13 15.87 -0.82
CA MET A 42 6.95 15.19 -0.28
C MET A 42 6.88 13.73 -0.75
N THR A 43 6.77 12.79 0.20
CA THR A 43 6.54 11.37 -0.12
C THR A 43 5.08 11.13 -0.53
N GLY A 44 4.82 10.07 -1.30
CA GLY A 44 3.44 9.71 -1.69
C GLY A 44 2.50 9.48 -0.51
N LYS A 45 3.02 8.95 0.61
CA LYS A 45 2.26 8.79 1.86
C LYS A 45 1.84 10.13 2.46
N ASN A 46 2.75 11.11 2.46
CA ASN A 46 2.46 12.44 2.99
C ASN A 46 1.49 13.21 2.07
N PHE A 47 1.63 13.03 0.75
CA PHE A 47 0.68 13.57 -0.22
C PHE A 47 -0.73 13.00 -0.05
N ASP A 48 -0.87 11.68 0.08
CA ASP A 48 -2.17 11.05 0.36
C ASP A 48 -2.75 11.51 1.71
N LYS A 49 -1.91 11.71 2.73
CA LYS A 49 -2.34 12.28 4.01
C LYS A 49 -2.84 13.71 3.84
N TRP A 50 -2.16 14.53 3.05
CA TRP A 50 -2.58 15.91 2.78
C TRP A 50 -3.96 15.96 2.12
N LEU A 51 -4.17 15.17 1.06
CA LEU A 51 -5.46 15.09 0.38
C LEU A 51 -6.58 14.50 1.26
N LYS A 52 -6.23 13.55 2.13
CA LYS A 52 -7.17 12.95 3.07
C LYS A 52 -7.60 13.94 4.15
N ASP A 53 -6.62 14.62 4.78
CA ASP A 53 -6.87 15.58 5.86
C ASP A 53 -7.63 16.81 5.31
N ALA A 54 -7.39 17.20 4.05
CA ALA A 54 -8.18 18.25 3.37
C ALA A 54 -9.58 17.79 2.94
N GLY A 55 -9.92 16.51 3.09
CA GLY A 55 -11.19 15.95 2.64
C GLY A 55 -11.36 15.96 1.11
N VAL A 56 -10.26 16.01 0.35
CA VAL A 56 -10.28 15.92 -1.12
C VAL A 56 -10.60 14.48 -1.56
N LEU A 57 -10.12 13.50 -0.81
CA LEU A 57 -10.43 12.09 -1.07
C LEU A 57 -11.90 11.79 -0.75
N ASP A 58 -12.60 11.22 -1.72
CA ASP A 58 -13.96 10.72 -1.56
C ASP A 58 -14.07 9.33 -2.21
N THR A 59 -14.88 8.46 -1.60
CA THR A 59 -15.12 7.07 -2.00
C THR A 59 -15.62 6.93 -3.44
N LYS A 60 -16.43 7.89 -3.91
CA LYS A 60 -16.93 7.97 -5.30
C LYS A 60 -16.14 8.97 -6.14
N GLY A 61 -15.14 9.55 -5.51
CA GLY A 61 -14.57 10.84 -5.78
C GLY A 61 -13.26 10.76 -6.54
N ILE A 62 -12.32 11.44 -5.92
CA ILE A 62 -10.89 11.25 -6.07
C ILE A 62 -10.51 10.10 -5.13
N THR A 63 -10.16 8.95 -5.71
CA THR A 63 -9.74 7.78 -4.94
C THR A 63 -8.23 7.79 -4.70
N THR A 64 -7.75 7.12 -3.65
CA THR A 64 -6.32 6.95 -3.38
C THR A 64 -5.56 6.31 -4.55
N THR A 65 -6.24 5.46 -5.34
CA THR A 65 -5.65 4.87 -6.55
C THR A 65 -5.41 5.94 -7.62
N MET A 66 -6.35 6.86 -7.82
CA MET A 66 -6.19 7.95 -8.79
C MET A 66 -5.04 8.87 -8.40
N THR A 67 -4.96 9.27 -7.13
CA THR A 67 -3.89 10.14 -6.62
C THR A 67 -2.54 9.45 -6.69
N GLY A 68 -2.46 8.16 -6.33
CA GLY A 68 -1.24 7.37 -6.41
C GLY A 68 -0.73 7.20 -7.84
N ILE A 69 -1.63 7.01 -8.82
CA ILE A 69 -1.26 6.95 -10.25
C ILE A 69 -0.74 8.32 -10.72
N ALA A 70 -1.45 9.42 -10.39
CA ALA A 70 -1.02 10.77 -10.76
C ALA A 70 0.35 11.12 -10.15
N PHE A 71 0.55 10.80 -8.86
CA PHE A 71 1.82 10.94 -8.16
C PHE A 71 2.94 10.20 -8.89
N SER A 72 2.72 8.91 -9.21
CA SER A 72 3.72 8.08 -9.88
C SER A 72 4.04 8.55 -11.29
N LYS A 73 3.04 9.09 -12.01
CA LYS A 73 3.23 9.68 -13.35
C LYS A 73 4.09 10.94 -13.34
N VAL A 74 4.04 11.74 -12.28
CA VAL A 74 4.86 12.97 -12.17
C VAL A 74 6.23 12.68 -11.56
N ALA A 75 6.31 11.89 -10.49
CA ALA A 75 7.59 11.51 -9.88
C ALA A 75 8.46 10.66 -10.83
N GLY A 76 7.81 9.84 -11.67
CA GLY A 76 8.47 8.87 -12.52
C GLY A 76 8.81 7.56 -11.77
N PRO A 77 9.45 6.59 -12.44
CA PRO A 77 9.61 5.23 -11.91
C PRO A 77 10.67 5.10 -10.80
N ARG A 78 11.62 6.04 -10.71
CA ARG A 78 12.75 5.95 -9.77
C ARG A 78 12.59 6.83 -8.54
N ARG A 79 11.97 8.00 -8.69
CA ARG A 79 11.75 8.93 -7.57
C ARG A 79 10.45 8.55 -6.86
N LYS A 80 10.47 8.65 -5.53
CA LYS A 80 9.31 8.34 -4.66
C LYS A 80 8.82 9.59 -3.92
N THR A 81 9.28 10.73 -4.37
CA THR A 81 9.14 12.04 -3.75
C THR A 81 8.87 13.07 -4.84
N LEU A 82 8.11 14.11 -4.50
CA LEU A 82 7.80 15.23 -5.38
C LEU A 82 8.36 16.52 -4.78
N ASN A 83 8.84 17.40 -5.65
CA ASN A 83 9.06 18.80 -5.29
C ASN A 83 7.75 19.59 -5.32
N TYR A 84 7.78 20.86 -4.88
CA TYR A 84 6.59 21.71 -4.83
C TYR A 84 5.93 21.92 -6.21
N HIS A 85 6.74 22.21 -7.24
CA HIS A 85 6.25 22.41 -8.61
C HIS A 85 5.59 21.16 -9.18
N GLU A 86 6.21 19.99 -8.99
CA GLU A 86 5.68 18.68 -9.35
C GLU A 86 4.39 18.37 -8.60
N THR A 87 4.24 18.86 -7.37
CA THR A 87 3.00 18.65 -6.62
C THR A 87 1.83 19.38 -7.27
N ARG A 88 2.04 20.59 -7.81
CA ARG A 88 1.02 21.31 -8.60
C ARG A 88 0.63 20.55 -9.86
N GLU A 89 1.61 19.99 -10.57
CA GLU A 89 1.36 19.10 -11.72
C GLU A 89 0.52 17.87 -11.35
N VAL A 90 0.75 17.27 -10.17
CA VAL A 90 -0.07 16.14 -9.71
C VAL A 90 -1.51 16.58 -9.44
N LEU A 91 -1.74 17.75 -8.83
CA LEU A 91 -3.08 18.26 -8.58
C LEU A 91 -3.87 18.48 -9.88
N VAL A 92 -3.23 19.00 -10.92
CA VAL A 92 -3.84 19.16 -12.25
C VAL A 92 -4.20 17.80 -12.85
N LYS A 93 -3.30 16.82 -12.79
CA LYS A 93 -3.59 15.46 -13.29
C LYS A 93 -4.72 14.76 -12.51
N VAL A 94 -4.82 15.02 -11.21
CA VAL A 94 -5.94 14.51 -10.39
C VAL A 94 -7.25 15.20 -10.78
N ALA A 95 -7.22 16.51 -11.01
CA ALA A 95 -8.37 17.27 -11.50
C ALA A 95 -8.81 16.81 -12.90
N GLU A 96 -7.87 16.55 -13.81
CA GLU A 96 -8.13 16.03 -15.16
C GLU A 96 -8.79 14.65 -15.12
N ASP A 97 -8.27 13.70 -14.33
CA ASP A 97 -8.85 12.36 -14.19
C ASP A 97 -10.26 12.42 -13.58
N ARG A 98 -10.49 13.38 -12.68
CA ARG A 98 -11.80 13.62 -12.08
C ARG A 98 -12.77 14.25 -13.09
N ALA A 99 -12.34 15.29 -13.79
CA ALA A 99 -13.11 16.01 -14.81
C ALA A 99 -13.58 15.05 -15.93
N SER A 100 -12.71 14.12 -16.35
CA SER A 100 -13.06 13.08 -17.33
C SER A 100 -14.20 12.17 -16.87
N LYS A 101 -14.47 12.04 -15.56
CA LYS A 101 -15.53 11.19 -15.00
C LYS A 101 -16.80 11.98 -14.67
N THR A 102 -16.67 13.24 -14.28
CA THR A 102 -17.80 14.09 -13.87
C THR A 102 -18.35 14.96 -15.01
N HIS A 103 -17.70 14.96 -16.18
CA HIS A 103 -17.98 15.86 -17.31
C HIS A 103 -17.92 17.35 -16.95
N LYS A 104 -17.17 17.69 -15.89
CA LYS A 104 -16.90 19.07 -15.48
C LYS A 104 -15.60 19.56 -16.10
N SER A 105 -15.35 20.87 -16.06
CA SER A 105 -14.08 21.42 -16.51
C SER A 105 -12.94 21.04 -15.54
N VAL A 106 -11.72 20.92 -16.08
CA VAL A 106 -10.51 20.67 -15.26
C VAL A 106 -10.32 21.79 -14.24
N GLN A 107 -10.56 23.04 -14.66
CA GLN A 107 -10.48 24.22 -13.81
C GLN A 107 -11.43 24.13 -12.60
N GLU A 108 -12.70 23.79 -12.83
CA GLU A 108 -13.66 23.66 -11.75
C GLU A 108 -13.30 22.56 -10.73
N GLU A 109 -12.76 21.42 -11.18
CA GLU A 109 -12.27 20.38 -10.27
C GLU A 109 -11.02 20.84 -9.51
N LEU A 110 -10.11 21.54 -10.18
CA LEU A 110 -8.91 22.09 -9.57
C LEU A 110 -9.25 23.11 -8.49
N ASP A 111 -10.17 24.04 -8.77
CA ASP A 111 -10.62 25.06 -7.81
C ASP A 111 -11.25 24.41 -6.57
N ARG A 112 -12.07 23.37 -6.76
CA ARG A 112 -12.62 22.59 -5.63
C ARG A 112 -11.53 21.93 -4.79
N ILE A 113 -10.50 21.38 -5.42
CA ILE A 113 -9.38 20.76 -4.72
C ILE A 113 -8.59 21.84 -3.96
N CYS A 114 -8.28 22.97 -4.59
CA CYS A 114 -7.55 24.08 -3.99
C CYS A 114 -8.30 24.68 -2.80
N GLU A 115 -9.62 24.90 -2.91
CA GLU A 115 -10.46 25.40 -1.82
C GLU A 115 -10.50 24.45 -0.61
N ARG A 116 -10.43 23.14 -0.85
CA ARG A 116 -10.34 22.14 0.24
C ARG A 116 -8.97 22.14 0.89
N LEU A 117 -7.90 22.27 0.10
CA LEU A 117 -6.53 22.36 0.61
C LEU A 117 -6.30 23.67 1.39
N SER A 118 -6.95 24.76 0.99
CA SER A 118 -6.85 26.08 1.64
C SER A 118 -7.57 26.17 2.99
N LYS A 119 -8.42 25.19 3.32
CA LYS A 119 -9.06 25.10 4.65
C LYS A 119 -8.17 24.42 5.70
N LEU A 120 -7.08 23.79 5.28
CA LEU A 120 -6.23 22.98 6.15
C LEU A 120 -4.94 23.70 6.52
N GLU A 121 -4.76 24.03 7.80
CA GLU A 121 -3.55 24.70 8.30
C GLU A 121 -2.37 23.75 8.51
N GLY A 122 -2.61 22.45 8.69
CA GLY A 122 -1.54 21.48 8.91
C GLY A 122 -2.02 20.03 9.07
N PRO A 123 -1.08 19.08 9.26
CA PRO A 123 -1.40 17.66 9.39
C PRO A 123 -2.20 17.38 10.66
N THR A 124 -3.35 16.73 10.52
CA THR A 124 -4.19 16.36 11.66
C THR A 124 -3.54 15.19 12.41
N VAL A 125 -3.32 15.36 13.72
CA VAL A 125 -2.76 14.35 14.63
C VAL A 125 -3.81 13.70 15.55
N ASN A 126 -5.03 14.25 15.59
CA ASN A 126 -6.04 13.90 16.61
C ASN A 126 -6.64 12.49 16.47
N THR A 127 -6.43 11.83 15.33
CA THR A 127 -6.91 10.46 15.11
C THR A 127 -5.72 9.59 14.71
N ALA A 128 -5.26 8.74 15.63
CA ALA A 128 -4.22 7.75 15.33
C ALA A 128 -4.65 6.93 14.11
N THR A 129 -3.96 7.12 12.99
CA THR A 129 -4.25 6.37 11.76
C THR A 129 -3.87 4.92 12.01
N LYS A 130 -4.87 4.02 12.08
CA LYS A 130 -4.63 2.58 12.15
C LYS A 130 -3.88 2.15 10.89
N THR A 131 -2.63 1.74 11.04
CA THR A 131 -1.81 1.24 9.93
C THR A 131 -2.40 -0.08 9.43
N VAL A 132 -2.85 -0.14 8.17
CA VAL A 132 -3.28 -1.38 7.53
C VAL A 132 -2.04 -2.12 7.00
N ALA A 133 -1.23 -2.66 7.92
CA ALA A 133 -0.05 -3.47 7.53
C ALA A 133 -0.42 -4.94 7.23
N LYS A 134 -1.62 -5.37 7.64
CA LYS A 134 -1.95 -6.78 7.80
C LYS A 134 -2.14 -7.53 6.47
N GLY A 135 -2.79 -6.93 5.47
CA GLY A 135 -3.18 -7.66 4.25
C GLY A 135 -2.03 -8.17 3.37
N VAL A 136 -0.92 -7.41 3.26
CA VAL A 136 0.21 -7.82 2.40
C VAL A 136 1.06 -8.89 3.08
N VAL A 137 1.37 -8.69 4.37
CA VAL A 137 2.16 -9.65 5.15
C VAL A 137 1.41 -10.97 5.26
N ASP A 138 0.12 -10.94 5.63
CA ASP A 138 -0.71 -12.14 5.75
C ASP A 138 -0.69 -12.99 4.48
N ARG A 139 -0.77 -12.34 3.30
CA ARG A 139 -0.69 -13.06 2.01
C ARG A 139 0.69 -13.63 1.72
N LEU A 140 1.76 -12.91 2.08
CA LEU A 140 3.13 -13.35 1.82
C LEU A 140 3.61 -14.43 2.79
N THR A 141 3.00 -14.52 3.98
CA THR A 141 3.33 -15.51 5.02
C THR A 141 2.28 -16.60 5.19
N ASP A 142 1.33 -16.70 4.25
CA ASP A 142 0.28 -17.71 4.25
C ASP A 142 0.86 -19.10 3.93
N VAL A 143 1.23 -19.83 4.98
CA VAL A 143 1.81 -21.18 4.89
C VAL A 143 0.87 -22.19 4.23
N SER A 144 -0.44 -21.93 4.21
CA SER A 144 -1.42 -22.82 3.57
C SER A 144 -1.23 -22.90 2.06
N LYS A 145 -0.60 -21.89 1.47
CA LYS A 145 -0.28 -21.81 0.03
C LYS A 145 1.12 -22.31 -0.31
N TYR A 146 1.90 -22.74 0.67
CA TYR A 146 3.22 -23.30 0.41
C TYR A 146 3.10 -24.67 -0.28
N THR A 147 3.88 -24.86 -1.35
CA THR A 147 3.90 -26.09 -2.15
C THR A 147 5.26 -26.80 -2.06
N GLY A 148 5.31 -28.06 -2.51
CA GLY A 148 6.55 -28.84 -2.54
C GLY A 148 7.16 -29.01 -1.15
N SER A 149 8.49 -28.92 -1.05
CA SER A 149 9.22 -29.11 0.21
C SER A 149 8.86 -28.11 1.30
N HIS A 150 8.31 -26.94 0.97
CA HIS A 150 7.88 -25.97 1.98
C HIS A 150 6.61 -26.41 2.70
N LYS A 151 5.71 -27.15 2.04
CA LYS A 151 4.50 -27.69 2.66
C LYS A 151 4.83 -28.65 3.81
N GLU A 152 5.86 -29.47 3.63
CA GLU A 152 6.30 -30.42 4.66
C GLU A 152 7.02 -29.74 5.81
N ARG A 153 7.69 -28.60 5.55
CA ARG A 153 8.50 -27.88 6.53
C ARG A 153 7.69 -27.03 7.51
N PHE A 154 6.47 -26.61 7.16
CA PHE A 154 5.65 -25.71 7.98
C PHE A 154 4.32 -26.38 8.36
N ASP A 155 3.90 -26.14 9.60
CA ASP A 155 2.57 -26.51 10.06
C ASP A 155 1.55 -25.48 9.55
N VAL A 156 0.49 -25.97 8.90
CA VAL A 156 -0.54 -25.14 8.25
C VAL A 156 -1.37 -24.38 9.28
N GLU A 157 -1.60 -24.98 10.46
CA GLU A 157 -2.44 -24.39 11.51
C GLU A 157 -1.68 -23.30 12.29
N THR A 158 -0.41 -23.55 12.62
CA THR A 158 0.37 -22.64 13.47
C THR A 158 1.28 -21.70 12.71
N GLY A 159 1.57 -21.97 11.44
CA GLY A 159 2.57 -21.25 10.65
C GLY A 159 4.02 -21.51 11.06
N LYS A 160 4.25 -22.32 12.10
CA LYS A 160 5.58 -22.61 12.63
C LYS A 160 6.25 -23.70 11.81
N GLY A 161 7.58 -23.66 11.75
CA GLY A 161 8.35 -24.74 11.12
C GLY A 161 8.25 -26.02 11.95
N LYS A 162 7.99 -27.17 11.31
CA LYS A 162 7.93 -28.51 11.95
C LYS A 162 9.30 -29.03 12.42
N GLY A 163 10.35 -28.21 12.33
CA GLY A 163 11.71 -28.59 12.72
C GLY A 163 12.22 -29.81 11.94
N LYS A 164 12.78 -30.79 12.66
CA LYS A 164 13.33 -32.03 12.09
C LYS A 164 12.26 -32.87 11.38
N ALA A 165 11.05 -32.92 11.94
CA ALA A 165 9.93 -33.70 11.39
C ALA A 165 9.44 -33.20 10.01
N GLY A 166 9.74 -31.95 9.64
CA GLY A 166 9.40 -31.42 8.31
C GLY A 166 10.55 -31.44 7.30
N ARG A 167 11.71 -31.99 7.67
CA ARG A 167 12.91 -32.05 6.80
C ARG A 167 13.44 -33.47 6.61
N GLU A 168 13.21 -34.33 7.59
CA GLU A 168 13.66 -35.71 7.61
C GLU A 168 12.46 -36.64 7.72
N ASP A 169 12.46 -37.71 6.93
CA ASP A 169 11.52 -38.81 7.08
C ASP A 169 11.94 -39.63 8.30
N ILE A 170 11.26 -39.41 9.43
CA ILE A 170 11.58 -40.10 10.69
C ILE A 170 11.04 -41.53 10.60
N VAL A 171 11.90 -42.46 10.20
CA VAL A 171 11.60 -43.90 10.23
C VAL A 171 11.60 -44.37 11.68
N GLU A 172 10.51 -44.97 12.14
CA GLU A 172 10.48 -45.62 13.45
C GLU A 172 11.46 -46.80 13.49
N GLN A 173 12.56 -46.67 14.24
CA GLN A 173 13.55 -47.73 14.48
C GLN A 173 13.03 -48.81 15.46
N SER A 174 11.79 -49.26 15.31
CA SER A 174 11.20 -50.27 16.19
C SER A 174 11.60 -51.71 15.85
N GLY A 175 12.44 -51.91 14.83
CA GLY A 175 12.85 -53.22 14.32
C GLY A 175 11.77 -53.94 13.50
N TYR A 176 10.55 -53.41 13.46
CA TYR A 176 9.44 -53.93 12.67
C TYR A 176 9.36 -53.25 11.30
N VAL A 177 9.12 -54.04 10.25
CA VAL A 177 8.85 -53.53 8.90
C VAL A 177 7.52 -52.77 8.90
N SER A 178 7.41 -51.71 8.09
CA SER A 178 6.26 -50.78 8.04
C SER A 178 4.88 -51.44 7.90
N SER A 179 4.80 -52.64 7.32
CA SER A 179 3.55 -53.37 7.09
C SER A 179 3.16 -54.31 8.24
N TYR A 180 4.00 -54.45 9.28
CA TYR A 180 3.77 -55.40 10.36
C TYR A 180 2.76 -54.86 11.38
N LYS A 181 1.59 -55.52 11.48
CA LYS A 181 0.45 -55.05 12.29
C LYS A 181 0.47 -55.53 13.76
N ASN A 182 1.37 -56.44 14.10
CA ASN A 182 1.37 -57.13 15.40
C ASN A 182 2.47 -56.60 16.34
N LYS A 183 2.87 -55.34 16.21
CA LYS A 183 3.83 -54.70 17.13
C LYS A 183 3.22 -54.65 18.54
N GLY A 184 3.96 -55.12 19.54
CA GLY A 184 3.53 -55.10 20.94
C GLY A 184 2.44 -56.11 21.33
N THR A 185 2.21 -57.15 20.53
CA THR A 185 1.26 -58.22 20.88
C THR A 185 1.90 -59.39 21.63
N TYR A 186 3.23 -59.52 21.65
CA TYR A 186 3.92 -60.67 22.26
C TYR A 186 3.55 -60.88 23.74
N ASP A 187 3.59 -59.82 24.55
CA ASP A 187 3.27 -59.89 25.98
C ASP A 187 1.76 -60.13 26.25
N LYS A 188 0.90 -59.89 25.25
CA LYS A 188 -0.53 -60.15 25.36
C LYS A 188 -0.87 -61.63 25.16
N VAL A 189 -0.08 -62.34 24.35
CA VAL A 189 -0.27 -63.77 24.09
C VAL A 189 0.60 -64.68 24.97
N HIS A 190 1.66 -64.15 25.59
CA HIS A 190 2.52 -64.90 26.50
C HIS A 190 2.50 -64.26 27.90
N LYS A 191 1.59 -64.71 28.77
CA LYS A 191 1.68 -64.39 30.20
C LYS A 191 2.88 -65.13 30.79
N LYS A 192 3.76 -64.38 31.45
CA LYS A 192 4.89 -64.92 32.22
C LYS A 192 4.32 -65.76 33.37
N ASN A 193 4.65 -67.06 33.39
CA ASN A 193 4.38 -67.95 34.52
C ASN A 193 5.09 -67.46 35.79
#